data_AF-A0A2A2Y9Y7-F1
#
_entry.id   AF-A0A2A2Y9Y7-F1
#
_cell.length_a   1.000
_cell.length_b   1.000
_cell.length_c   1.000
_cell.angle_alpha   90.00
_cell.angle_beta   90.00
_cell.angle_gamma   90.00
#
_symmetry.space_group_name_H-M   'P 1'
#
loop_
_entity.id
_entity.type
_entity.pdbx_description
1 polymer ?
#
loop_
_entity_poly.entity_id
_entity_poly.type
_entity_poly.pdbx_seq_one_letter_code
_entity_poly.pdbx_strand_id
1 'polypeptide(L)'
;MRVQNDVRAVLQYVPQFRGRLFVVMIEAGKLPEAAVAECLLDLAALEDVGVKLVLVVLGGDVKDFYDWGLECEIKVAMARQPITSDGLVQETKEILGRGQVPVVNATGHGPLDDDLVNLVIALGATKLIALLKKSILVDGAPVHAVRASEAEEWAAGAGNTRLIEGVDLLRLAATACHRGVSRVHVLDGMRQGVLVDELFSNEGVGTMVYADSYRVIRELYSEDIPELLGMIGRSVRRSFLVPRNYEEIEERIGDYRVMLIDDNVVGCVALHEYPEDHCAEIACLYVKQSHEGRGYGADLVLHAEEMAVKKQVPRVFALTNRAADFFRDRMGYTEVGAASLPASRRQLLEASGRKSLVFEKHYPANC
;
A
#
# COMPACT_ATOMS: atom_id res chain seq x y z
N MET A 1 -0.10 -20.83 18.98
CA MET A 1 -1.13 -21.55 18.19
C MET A 1 -0.64 -21.53 16.75
N ARG A 2 -0.19 -22.67 16.21
CA ARG A 2 0.55 -22.75 14.94
C ARG A 2 -0.35 -22.35 13.77
N VAL A 3 0.07 -21.33 13.01
CA VAL A 3 -0.46 -20.95 11.68
C VAL A 3 0.10 -21.91 10.62
N GLN A 4 -0.03 -23.22 10.83
CA GLN A 4 0.27 -24.21 9.81
C GLN A 4 -1.06 -24.79 9.34
N ASN A 5 -1.45 -24.44 8.10
CA ASN A 5 -2.33 -25.17 7.18
C ASN A 5 -3.54 -24.44 6.57
N ASP A 6 -3.68 -23.12 6.65
CA ASP A 6 -4.68 -22.44 5.81
C ASP A 6 -4.07 -21.80 4.57
N VAL A 7 -3.88 -22.61 3.53
CA VAL A 7 -3.47 -22.16 2.19
C VAL A 7 -4.40 -21.07 1.67
N ARG A 8 -5.69 -21.05 2.03
CA ARG A 8 -6.61 -20.00 1.59
C ARG A 8 -6.31 -18.66 2.26
N ALA A 9 -5.89 -18.68 3.52
CA ALA A 9 -5.45 -17.47 4.22
C ALA A 9 -4.15 -16.91 3.60
N VAL A 10 -3.22 -17.76 3.15
CA VAL A 10 -2.01 -17.31 2.43
C VAL A 10 -2.37 -16.74 1.06
N LEU A 11 -3.25 -17.42 0.30
CA LEU A 11 -3.66 -17.01 -1.04
C LEU A 11 -4.40 -15.66 -1.08
N GLN A 12 -4.96 -15.18 0.02
CA GLN A 12 -5.61 -13.86 0.07
C GLN A 12 -4.63 -12.69 -0.08
N TYR A 13 -3.34 -12.92 0.22
CA TYR A 13 -2.29 -11.89 0.09
C TYR A 13 -1.68 -11.86 -1.32
N VAL A 14 -1.74 -12.97 -2.07
CA VAL A 14 -1.16 -13.07 -3.43
C VAL A 14 -1.59 -11.94 -4.36
N PRO A 15 -2.88 -11.56 -4.46
CA PRO A 15 -3.29 -10.44 -5.31
C PRO A 15 -2.69 -9.09 -4.89
N GLN A 16 -2.25 -8.94 -3.64
CA GLN A 16 -1.66 -7.70 -3.12
C GLN A 16 -0.18 -7.56 -3.51
N PHE A 17 0.52 -8.69 -3.67
CA PHE A 17 1.95 -8.71 -3.99
C PHE A 17 2.23 -8.88 -5.49
N ARG A 18 1.30 -9.45 -6.26
CA ARG A 18 1.49 -9.65 -7.70
C ARG A 18 1.83 -8.34 -8.41
N GLY A 19 2.90 -8.36 -9.19
CA GLY A 19 3.42 -7.24 -9.96
C GLY A 19 4.22 -6.21 -9.14
N ARG A 20 4.23 -6.32 -7.80
CA ARG A 20 5.00 -5.44 -6.93
C ARG A 20 6.47 -5.83 -6.94
N LEU A 21 7.34 -4.83 -6.83
CA LEU A 21 8.78 -5.01 -6.75
C LEU A 21 9.21 -4.99 -5.28
N PHE A 22 9.87 -6.06 -4.84
CA PHE A 22 10.55 -6.14 -3.54
C PHE A 22 12.05 -6.22 -3.77
N VAL A 23 12.81 -5.45 -2.97
CA VAL A 23 14.25 -5.60 -2.85
C VAL A 23 14.51 -6.41 -1.59
N VAL A 24 15.18 -7.54 -1.72
CA VAL A 24 15.49 -8.45 -0.62
C VAL A 24 17.00 -8.48 -0.42
N MET A 25 17.44 -7.87 0.68
CA MET A 25 18.82 -7.85 1.11
C MET A 25 19.09 -9.04 2.04
N ILE A 26 20.11 -9.84 1.74
CA ILE A 26 20.46 -11.05 2.50
C ILE A 26 21.90 -10.95 2.97
N GLU A 27 22.13 -11.04 4.28
CA GLU A 27 23.46 -11.06 4.91
C GLU A 27 24.14 -12.43 4.77
N ALA A 28 24.31 -12.89 3.53
CA ALA A 28 24.81 -14.23 3.20
C ALA A 28 26.18 -14.54 3.84
N GLY A 29 27.04 -13.53 4.03
CA GLY A 29 28.33 -13.71 4.70
C GLY A 29 28.26 -14.05 6.20
N LYS A 30 27.09 -13.93 6.85
CA LYS A 30 26.90 -14.21 8.28
C LYS A 30 25.82 -15.23 8.60
N LEU A 31 24.92 -15.50 7.64
CA LEU A 31 23.88 -16.51 7.78
C LEU A 31 24.42 -17.90 7.42
N PRO A 32 23.95 -18.98 8.07
CA PRO A 32 24.25 -20.35 7.65
C PRO A 32 23.73 -20.62 6.24
N GLU A 33 24.45 -21.42 5.46
CA GLU A 33 24.05 -21.80 4.09
C GLU A 33 22.63 -22.38 4.05
N ALA A 34 22.27 -23.24 5.01
CA ALA A 34 20.94 -23.82 5.08
C ALA A 34 19.83 -22.77 5.27
N ALA A 35 20.11 -21.68 5.99
CA ALA A 35 19.14 -20.58 6.16
C ALA A 35 19.01 -19.74 4.89
N VAL A 36 20.14 -19.51 4.18
CA VAL A 36 20.13 -18.83 2.88
C VAL A 36 19.36 -19.64 1.84
N ALA A 37 19.60 -20.95 1.76
CA ALA A 37 18.91 -21.84 0.84
C ALA A 37 17.39 -21.88 1.10
N GLU A 38 16.96 -21.95 2.36
CA GLU A 38 15.54 -21.87 2.70
C GLU A 38 14.93 -20.52 2.29
N CYS A 39 15.62 -19.41 2.55
CA CYS A 39 15.15 -18.10 2.11
C CYS A 39 14.99 -18.05 0.58
N LEU A 40 15.91 -18.67 -0.19
CA LEU A 40 15.79 -18.75 -1.64
C LEU A 40 14.57 -19.56 -2.08
N LEU A 41 14.25 -20.67 -1.41
CA LEU A 41 13.01 -21.42 -1.68
C LEU A 41 11.75 -20.58 -1.44
N ASP A 42 11.71 -19.82 -0.34
CA ASP A 42 10.61 -18.90 -0.06
C ASP A 42 10.49 -17.80 -1.13
N LEU A 43 11.64 -17.27 -1.60
CA LEU A 43 11.69 -16.25 -2.64
C LEU A 43 11.28 -16.80 -4.01
N ALA A 44 11.64 -18.04 -4.35
CA ALA A 44 11.16 -18.72 -5.55
C ALA A 44 9.63 -18.80 -5.57
N ALA A 45 9.03 -19.17 -4.43
CA ALA A 45 7.57 -19.20 -4.29
C ALA A 45 6.94 -17.80 -4.46
N LEU A 46 7.61 -16.73 -4.01
CA LEU A 46 7.16 -15.35 -4.25
C LEU A 46 7.24 -14.95 -5.72
N GLU A 47 8.31 -15.32 -6.42
CA GLU A 47 8.46 -15.11 -7.87
C GLU A 47 7.30 -15.78 -8.63
N ASP A 48 6.98 -17.04 -8.29
CA ASP A 48 5.92 -17.83 -8.92
C ASP A 48 4.52 -17.22 -8.77
N VAL A 49 4.22 -16.58 -7.63
CA VAL A 49 2.94 -15.90 -7.44
C VAL A 49 2.89 -14.52 -8.12
N GLY A 50 4.01 -14.10 -8.71
CA GLY A 50 4.15 -12.94 -9.58
C GLY A 50 4.77 -11.71 -8.91
N VAL A 51 5.49 -11.88 -7.79
CA VAL A 51 6.28 -10.80 -7.19
C VAL A 51 7.55 -10.59 -8.01
N LYS A 52 7.89 -9.33 -8.30
CA LYS A 52 9.19 -9.00 -8.90
C LYS A 52 10.21 -8.86 -7.78
N LEU A 53 11.36 -9.51 -7.92
CA LEU A 53 12.39 -9.54 -6.89
C LEU A 53 13.69 -8.94 -7.40
N VAL A 54 14.42 -8.26 -6.51
CA VAL A 54 15.86 -7.97 -6.65
C VAL A 54 16.55 -8.49 -5.41
N LEU A 55 17.56 -9.34 -5.57
CA LEU A 55 18.31 -9.91 -4.46
C LEU A 55 19.61 -9.13 -4.28
N VAL A 56 19.86 -8.62 -3.08
CA VAL A 56 21.08 -7.89 -2.75
C VAL A 56 21.86 -8.72 -1.73
N VAL A 57 23.08 -9.12 -2.07
CA VAL A 57 23.88 -10.06 -1.27
C VAL A 57 24.95 -9.30 -0.50
N LEU A 58 24.91 -9.38 0.83
CA LEU A 58 25.91 -8.78 1.74
C LEU A 58 26.88 -9.85 2.22
N GLY A 59 28.11 -9.79 1.70
CA GLY A 59 29.18 -10.71 2.04
C GLY A 59 28.93 -12.14 1.53
N GLY A 60 29.85 -13.04 1.86
CA GLY A 60 29.85 -14.41 1.33
C GLY A 60 30.38 -14.47 -0.12
N ASP A 61 30.34 -15.66 -0.71
CA ASP A 61 30.63 -15.83 -2.13
C ASP A 61 29.33 -15.64 -2.94
N VAL A 62 29.27 -14.56 -3.71
CA VAL A 62 28.08 -14.24 -4.53
C VAL A 62 27.90 -15.26 -5.66
N LYS A 63 28.97 -15.95 -6.08
CA LYS A 63 28.86 -17.03 -7.05
C LYS A 63 28.11 -18.22 -6.44
N ASP A 64 28.41 -18.59 -5.20
CA ASP A 64 27.70 -19.69 -4.52
C ASP A 64 26.23 -19.31 -4.30
N PHE A 65 25.95 -18.06 -3.91
CA PHE A 65 24.58 -17.56 -3.82
C PHE A 65 23.83 -17.63 -5.17
N TYR A 66 24.51 -17.28 -6.27
CA TYR A 66 23.94 -17.39 -7.61
C TYR A 66 23.63 -18.85 -7.98
N ASP A 67 24.54 -19.77 -7.70
CA ASP A 67 24.37 -21.19 -7.96
C ASP A 67 23.20 -21.77 -7.13
N TRP A 68 23.08 -21.41 -5.85
CA TRP A 68 21.92 -21.78 -5.03
C TRP A 68 20.60 -21.21 -5.56
N GLY A 69 20.62 -19.99 -6.11
CA GLY A 69 19.47 -19.39 -6.76
C GLY A 69 18.99 -20.23 -7.95
N LEU A 70 19.91 -20.73 -8.77
CA LEU A 70 19.61 -21.63 -9.88
C LEU A 70 19.07 -22.98 -9.39
N GLU A 71 19.64 -23.55 -8.32
CA GLU A 71 19.17 -24.80 -7.71
C GLU A 71 17.74 -24.68 -7.16
N CYS A 72 17.37 -23.50 -6.66
CA CYS A 72 16.00 -23.19 -6.21
C CYS A 72 15.05 -22.80 -7.36
N GLU A 73 15.47 -22.97 -8.62
CA GLU A 73 14.72 -22.63 -9.84
C GLU A 73 14.36 -21.14 -9.99
N ILE A 74 15.02 -20.24 -9.24
CA ILE A 74 14.88 -18.80 -9.42
C ILE A 74 15.55 -18.41 -10.73
N LYS A 75 14.90 -17.55 -11.52
CA LYS A 75 15.44 -17.06 -12.81
C LYS A 75 16.49 -15.97 -12.61
N VAL A 76 17.54 -16.26 -11.85
CA VAL A 76 18.57 -15.30 -11.45
C VAL A 76 19.43 -14.81 -12.62
N ALA A 77 19.81 -13.53 -12.56
CA ALA A 77 20.82 -12.95 -13.44
C ALA A 77 21.73 -12.01 -12.63
N MET A 78 23.04 -12.16 -12.79
CA MET A 78 24.02 -11.32 -12.11
C MET A 78 24.06 -9.91 -12.71
N ALA A 79 23.85 -8.91 -11.86
CA ALA A 79 24.20 -7.53 -12.20
C ALA A 79 25.73 -7.39 -12.19
N ARG A 80 26.27 -6.70 -13.20
CA ARG A 80 27.72 -6.53 -13.37
C ARG A 80 28.21 -5.19 -12.84
N GLN A 81 27.31 -4.20 -12.76
CA GLN A 81 27.63 -2.89 -12.20
C GLN A 81 27.72 -2.97 -10.67
N PRO A 82 28.64 -2.21 -10.02
CA PRO A 82 28.69 -2.11 -8.57
C PRO A 82 27.45 -1.35 -8.05
N ILE A 83 27.09 -1.58 -6.78
CA ILE A 83 25.92 -0.94 -6.15
C ILE A 83 25.98 0.60 -6.12
N THR A 84 27.19 1.15 -6.17
CA THR A 84 27.46 2.59 -6.22
C THR A 84 27.32 3.21 -7.61
N SER A 85 27.11 2.41 -8.67
CA SER A 85 27.06 2.91 -10.05
C SER A 85 25.64 3.29 -10.46
N ASP A 86 25.50 4.49 -11.05
CA ASP A 86 24.24 4.94 -11.68
C ASP A 86 23.74 3.96 -12.76
N GLY A 87 24.67 3.25 -13.42
CA GLY A 87 24.36 2.25 -14.45
C GLY A 87 23.65 1.01 -13.90
N LEU A 88 23.77 0.71 -12.60
CA LEU A 88 23.16 -0.46 -12.00
C LEU A 88 21.62 -0.40 -12.05
N VAL A 89 21.03 0.77 -11.84
CA VAL A 89 19.56 0.92 -11.84
C VAL A 89 18.99 0.51 -13.20
N GLN A 90 19.62 0.96 -14.28
CA GLN A 90 19.20 0.64 -15.64
C GLN A 90 19.40 -0.84 -15.96
N GLU A 91 20.58 -1.41 -15.63
CA GLU A 91 20.86 -2.84 -15.80
C GLU A 91 19.83 -3.71 -15.03
N THR A 92 19.52 -3.33 -13.80
CA THR A 92 18.54 -4.02 -12.95
C THR A 92 17.14 -3.99 -13.57
N LYS A 93 16.71 -2.83 -14.08
CA LYS A 93 15.43 -2.69 -14.79
C LYS A 93 15.36 -3.54 -16.06
N GLU A 94 16.46 -3.65 -16.80
CA GLU A 94 16.54 -4.50 -18.00
C GLU A 94 16.47 -5.99 -17.66
N ILE A 95 17.15 -6.44 -16.60
CA ILE A 95 17.04 -7.81 -16.09
C ILE A 95 15.59 -8.12 -15.71
N LEU A 96 14.95 -7.25 -14.92
CA LEU A 96 13.53 -7.38 -14.55
C LEU A 96 12.61 -7.41 -15.77
N GLY A 97 12.91 -6.60 -16.79
CA GLY A 97 12.15 -6.54 -18.05
C GLY A 97 12.19 -7.85 -18.85
N ARG A 98 13.23 -8.68 -18.67
CA ARG A 98 13.31 -10.03 -19.24
C ARG A 98 12.60 -11.10 -18.40
N GLY A 99 11.97 -10.72 -17.29
CA GLY A 99 11.33 -11.65 -16.35
C GLY A 99 12.34 -12.46 -15.53
N GLN A 100 13.52 -11.89 -15.29
CA GLN A 100 14.57 -12.49 -14.46
C GLN A 100 14.69 -11.74 -13.12
N VAL A 101 15.30 -12.39 -12.14
CA VAL A 101 15.59 -11.83 -10.81
C VAL A 101 17.03 -11.31 -10.80
N PRO A 102 17.26 -9.98 -10.75
CA PRO A 102 18.61 -9.44 -10.62
C PRO A 102 19.19 -9.81 -9.26
N VAL A 103 20.44 -10.25 -9.27
CA VAL A 103 21.23 -10.46 -8.05
C VAL A 103 22.38 -9.45 -8.08
N VAL A 104 22.45 -8.63 -7.04
CA VAL A 104 23.36 -7.50 -6.88
C VAL A 104 24.36 -7.82 -5.77
N ASN A 105 25.64 -7.71 -6.08
CA ASN A 105 26.70 -7.86 -5.08
C ASN A 105 26.87 -6.57 -4.28
N ALA A 106 26.63 -6.62 -2.98
CA ALA A 106 26.88 -5.53 -2.02
C ALA A 106 27.88 -5.97 -0.94
N THR A 107 28.80 -6.88 -1.28
CA THR A 107 29.90 -7.27 -0.39
C THR A 107 30.75 -6.05 -0.05
N GLY A 108 30.96 -5.85 1.25
CA GLY A 108 31.70 -4.69 1.77
C GLY A 108 30.79 -3.53 2.20
N HIS A 109 29.50 -3.59 1.89
CA HIS A 109 28.50 -2.58 2.30
C HIS A 109 27.87 -2.92 3.65
N GLY A 110 27.31 -1.88 4.30
CA GLY A 110 26.55 -2.02 5.53
C GLY A 110 25.10 -2.46 5.27
N PRO A 111 24.41 -3.06 6.25
CA PRO A 111 22.99 -3.31 6.12
C PRO A 111 22.23 -1.98 6.03
N LEU A 112 21.28 -1.87 5.10
CA LEU A 112 20.45 -0.67 4.91
C LEU A 112 21.27 0.62 4.70
N ASP A 113 22.45 0.52 4.06
CA ASP A 113 23.28 1.69 3.78
C ASP A 113 22.69 2.58 2.67
N ASP A 114 23.32 3.73 2.46
CA ASP A 114 22.79 4.75 1.55
C ASP A 114 22.73 4.28 0.09
N ASP A 115 23.66 3.45 -0.37
CA ASP A 115 23.72 2.93 -1.73
C ASP A 115 22.58 1.94 -2.00
N LEU A 116 22.31 1.03 -1.04
CA LEU A 116 21.14 0.16 -1.11
C LEU A 116 19.84 0.96 -1.11
N VAL A 117 19.71 1.94 -0.22
CA VAL A 117 18.51 2.78 -0.15
C VAL A 117 18.30 3.56 -1.46
N ASN A 118 19.37 4.10 -2.06
CA ASN A 118 19.32 4.75 -3.37
C ASN A 118 18.81 3.81 -4.46
N LEU A 119 19.33 2.58 -4.51
CA LEU A 119 18.89 1.57 -5.46
C LEU A 119 17.40 1.26 -5.30
N VAL A 120 16.93 1.05 -4.07
CA VAL A 120 15.52 0.75 -3.75
C VAL A 120 14.59 1.86 -4.23
N ILE A 121 14.94 3.12 -3.96
CA ILE A 121 14.18 4.31 -4.37
C ILE A 121 14.16 4.41 -5.90
N ALA A 122 15.32 4.31 -6.55
CA ALA A 122 15.45 4.47 -8.00
C ALA A 122 14.72 3.37 -8.81
N LEU A 123 14.54 2.19 -8.19
CA LEU A 123 13.75 1.09 -8.73
C LEU A 123 12.25 1.24 -8.47
N GLY A 124 11.82 2.12 -7.56
CA GLY A 124 10.42 2.24 -7.14
C GLY A 124 9.93 0.99 -6.39
N ALA A 125 10.81 0.35 -5.62
CA ALA A 125 10.45 -0.86 -4.90
C ALA A 125 9.50 -0.56 -3.73
N THR A 126 8.46 -1.36 -3.60
CA THR A 126 7.42 -1.17 -2.57
C THR A 126 7.82 -1.66 -1.19
N LYS A 127 8.82 -2.53 -1.12
CA LYS A 127 9.37 -3.08 0.12
C LYS A 127 10.88 -3.26 -0.02
N LEU A 128 11.59 -2.90 1.04
CA LEU A 128 12.94 -3.36 1.32
C LEU A 128 12.87 -4.39 2.45
N ILE A 129 13.28 -5.62 2.20
CA ILE A 129 13.30 -6.70 3.20
C ILE A 129 14.76 -7.03 3.50
N ALA A 130 15.16 -6.92 4.76
CA ALA A 130 16.50 -7.18 5.26
C ALA A 130 16.52 -8.46 6.08
N LEU A 131 17.12 -9.52 5.54
CA LEU A 131 17.39 -10.78 6.23
C LEU A 131 18.79 -10.72 6.84
N LEU A 132 18.85 -10.49 8.15
CA LEU A 132 20.08 -10.24 8.88
C LEU A 132 20.26 -11.29 9.99
N LYS A 133 21.51 -11.49 10.44
CA LYS A 133 21.74 -12.27 11.68
C LYS A 133 21.26 -11.54 12.93
N LYS A 134 21.15 -10.21 12.86
CA LYS A 134 20.66 -9.35 13.95
C LYS A 134 19.20 -8.97 13.69
N SER A 135 18.41 -8.87 14.76
CA SER A 135 17.04 -8.37 14.72
C SER A 135 16.92 -7.02 15.44
N ILE A 136 15.77 -6.37 15.26
CA ILE A 136 15.36 -5.24 16.08
C ILE A 136 14.32 -5.77 17.07
N LEU A 137 14.59 -5.64 18.36
CA LEU A 137 13.66 -6.00 19.43
C LEU A 137 13.38 -4.78 20.29
N VAL A 138 12.10 -4.53 20.56
CA VAL A 138 11.64 -3.49 21.48
C VAL A 138 10.94 -4.19 22.62
N ASP A 139 11.44 -3.97 23.83
CA ASP A 139 11.02 -4.65 25.06
C ASP A 139 11.06 -6.19 24.93
N GLY A 140 12.08 -6.70 24.21
CA GLY A 140 12.36 -8.12 24.04
C GLY A 140 11.58 -8.80 22.91
N ALA A 141 10.79 -8.07 22.12
CA ALA A 141 10.03 -8.63 21.00
C ALA A 141 10.15 -7.79 19.71
N PRO A 142 10.01 -8.38 18.51
CA PRO A 142 9.90 -7.61 17.27
C PRO A 142 8.67 -6.71 17.28
N VAL A 143 8.75 -5.56 16.60
CA VAL A 143 7.62 -4.64 16.45
C VAL A 143 7.00 -4.78 15.08
N HIS A 144 5.87 -5.47 15.03
CA HIS A 144 5.09 -5.76 13.83
C HIS A 144 4.91 -4.56 12.87
N ALA A 145 4.73 -3.35 13.39
CA ALA A 145 4.70 -2.12 12.60
C ALA A 145 5.00 -0.90 13.47
N VAL A 146 5.91 -0.04 13.01
CA VAL A 146 6.21 1.27 13.62
C VAL A 146 6.43 2.32 12.53
N ARG A 147 5.95 3.55 12.74
CA ARG A 147 6.20 4.66 11.82
C ARG A 147 7.66 5.10 11.87
N ALA A 148 8.18 5.63 10.77
CA ALA A 148 9.55 6.14 10.69
C ALA A 148 9.82 7.21 11.75
N SER A 149 8.93 8.20 11.89
CA SER A 149 9.01 9.23 12.94
C SER A 149 9.10 8.64 14.36
N GLU A 150 8.22 7.68 14.67
CA GLU A 150 8.18 7.03 15.99
C GLU A 150 9.43 6.15 16.23
N ALA A 151 9.90 5.43 15.20
CA ALA A 151 11.13 4.66 15.25
C ALA A 151 12.37 5.55 15.47
N GLU A 152 12.40 6.74 14.86
CA GLU A 152 13.46 7.74 15.06
C GLU A 152 13.45 8.29 16.49
N GLU A 153 12.28 8.69 17.00
CA GLU A 153 12.10 9.12 18.40
C GLU A 153 12.58 8.04 19.37
N TRP A 154 12.19 6.78 19.11
CA TRP A 154 12.60 5.64 19.91
C TRP A 154 14.11 5.44 19.90
N ALA A 155 14.75 5.55 18.73
CA ALA A 155 16.18 5.41 18.54
C ALA A 155 17.02 6.60 19.05
N ALA A 156 16.40 7.77 19.24
CA ALA A 156 17.02 8.96 19.83
C ALA A 156 17.04 8.92 21.37
N GLY A 157 16.22 8.06 21.99
CA GLY A 157 16.15 7.88 23.45
C GLY A 157 15.49 9.05 24.19
N ALA A 158 14.89 10.01 23.48
CA ALA A 158 14.23 11.17 24.09
C ALA A 158 12.90 10.74 24.76
N GLY A 159 12.90 10.62 26.09
CA GLY A 159 11.69 10.28 26.86
C GLY A 159 11.21 8.83 26.70
N ASN A 160 12.01 7.96 26.06
CA ASN A 160 11.63 6.57 25.81
C ASN A 160 12.12 5.65 26.95
N THR A 161 11.19 4.96 27.61
CA THR A 161 11.49 3.94 28.64
C THR A 161 11.73 2.55 28.06
N ARG A 162 11.57 2.37 26.74
CA ARG A 162 11.66 1.07 26.08
C ARG A 162 13.10 0.60 25.93
N LEU A 163 13.33 -0.70 26.13
CA LEU A 163 14.61 -1.33 25.85
C LEU A 163 14.67 -1.72 24.37
N ILE A 164 15.65 -1.20 23.63
CA ILE A 164 15.77 -1.44 22.18
C ILE A 164 17.08 -2.15 21.86
N GLU A 165 16.98 -3.41 21.44
CA GLU A 165 18.07 -4.14 20.81
C GLU A 165 18.11 -3.84 19.30
N GLY A 166 19.30 -3.64 18.74
CA GLY A 166 19.44 -3.28 17.32
C GLY A 166 19.07 -1.82 17.01
N VAL A 167 19.25 -0.89 17.96
CA VAL A 167 18.88 0.53 17.80
C VAL A 167 19.47 1.19 16.55
N ASP A 168 20.68 0.82 16.13
CA ASP A 168 21.28 1.36 14.90
C ASP A 168 20.53 0.89 13.66
N LEU A 169 20.06 -0.37 13.62
CA LEU A 169 19.22 -0.88 12.52
C LEU A 169 17.85 -0.21 12.52
N LEU A 170 17.26 0.07 13.69
CA LEU A 170 16.01 0.82 13.79
C LEU A 170 16.17 2.24 13.22
N ARG A 171 17.27 2.91 13.54
CA ARG A 171 17.60 4.24 13.00
C ARG A 171 17.82 4.21 11.49
N LEU A 172 18.56 3.21 10.98
CA LEU A 172 18.78 3.05 9.54
C LEU A 172 17.48 2.77 8.79
N ALA A 173 16.61 1.92 9.33
CA ALA A 173 15.30 1.63 8.75
C ALA A 173 14.39 2.87 8.73
N ALA A 174 14.36 3.66 9.82
CA ALA A 174 13.65 4.94 9.86
C ALA A 174 14.21 5.94 8.82
N THR A 175 15.53 6.06 8.73
CA THR A 175 16.21 6.92 7.76
C THR A 175 15.87 6.53 6.33
N ALA A 176 15.93 5.24 5.99
CA ALA A 176 15.55 4.73 4.68
C ALA A 176 14.09 5.10 4.33
N CYS A 177 13.18 4.99 5.30
CA CYS A 177 11.79 5.39 5.13
C CYS A 177 11.61 6.89 4.90
N HIS A 178 12.30 7.74 5.67
CA HIS A 178 12.30 9.19 5.45
C HIS A 178 12.87 9.61 4.10
N ARG A 179 13.78 8.80 3.54
CA ARG A 179 14.36 9.02 2.21
C ARG A 179 13.46 8.58 1.05
N GLY A 180 12.35 7.87 1.32
CA GLY A 180 11.34 7.52 0.31
C GLY A 180 11.09 6.02 0.14
N VAL A 181 11.74 5.15 0.92
CA VAL A 181 11.39 3.72 0.95
C VAL A 181 10.06 3.55 1.69
N SER A 182 9.02 3.02 1.05
CA SER A 182 7.70 2.96 1.69
C SER A 182 7.68 2.07 2.95
N ARG A 183 8.39 0.94 2.91
CA ARG A 183 8.45 -0.05 4.00
C ARG A 183 9.80 -0.75 4.05
N VAL A 184 10.39 -0.80 5.23
CA VAL A 184 11.59 -1.57 5.56
C VAL A 184 11.23 -2.65 6.57
N HIS A 185 11.41 -3.91 6.18
CA HIS A 185 11.24 -5.06 7.06
C HIS A 185 12.62 -5.55 7.51
N VAL A 186 12.85 -5.67 8.80
CA VAL A 186 14.09 -6.26 9.36
C VAL A 186 13.74 -7.59 10.02
N LEU A 187 14.26 -8.67 9.44
CA LEU A 187 13.93 -10.05 9.77
C LEU A 187 15.17 -10.77 10.31
N ASP A 188 14.95 -11.62 11.32
CA ASP A 188 15.97 -12.57 11.78
C ASP A 188 16.12 -13.71 10.77
N GLY A 189 17.15 -13.63 9.93
CA GLY A 189 17.47 -14.63 8.92
C GLY A 189 17.90 -15.99 9.48
N MET A 190 18.09 -16.12 10.80
CA MET A 190 18.35 -17.41 11.44
C MET A 190 17.07 -18.22 11.68
N ARG A 191 15.91 -17.56 11.64
CA ARG A 191 14.62 -18.19 11.91
C ARG A 191 14.06 -18.82 10.64
N GLN A 192 13.74 -20.11 10.72
CA GLN A 192 13.10 -20.83 9.63
C GLN A 192 11.70 -20.27 9.33
N GLY A 193 11.38 -20.15 8.05
CA GLY A 193 10.12 -19.68 7.50
C GLY A 193 9.84 -18.19 7.71
N VAL A 194 10.85 -17.40 8.10
CA VAL A 194 10.65 -16.00 8.53
C VAL A 194 10.07 -15.12 7.42
N LEU A 195 10.40 -15.37 6.14
CA LEU A 195 9.86 -14.60 5.01
C LEU A 195 8.37 -14.88 4.81
N VAL A 196 7.98 -16.16 4.82
CA VAL A 196 6.57 -16.54 4.65
C VAL A 196 5.74 -16.07 5.84
N ASP A 197 6.26 -16.27 7.06
CA ASP A 197 5.62 -15.80 8.29
C ASP A 197 5.43 -14.27 8.28
N GLU A 198 6.39 -13.51 7.76
CA GLU A 198 6.31 -12.05 7.66
C GLU A 198 5.28 -11.59 6.61
N LEU A 199 5.31 -12.19 5.42
CA LEU A 199 4.53 -11.70 4.28
C LEU A 199 3.08 -12.21 4.27
N PHE A 200 2.82 -13.38 4.86
CA PHE A 200 1.52 -14.05 4.78
C PHE A 200 0.80 -14.18 6.13
N SER A 201 1.15 -13.33 7.10
CA SER A 201 0.42 -13.21 8.35
C SER A 201 -0.12 -11.78 8.55
N ASN A 202 -1.16 -11.65 9.38
CA ASN A 202 -1.71 -10.34 9.73
C ASN A 202 -0.83 -9.55 10.70
N GLU A 203 -0.01 -10.26 11.50
CA GLU A 203 0.84 -9.66 12.52
C GLU A 203 2.27 -9.44 12.00
N GLY A 204 2.80 -10.30 11.13
CA GLY A 204 4.23 -10.33 10.80
C GLY A 204 5.04 -10.93 11.95
N VAL A 205 6.32 -11.21 11.73
CA VAL A 205 7.21 -11.79 12.75
C VAL A 205 8.50 -11.01 12.95
N GLY A 206 8.79 -10.07 12.06
CA GLY A 206 9.91 -9.15 12.19
C GLY A 206 9.49 -7.76 12.63
N THR A 207 10.44 -6.83 12.53
CA THR A 207 10.19 -5.42 12.76
C THR A 207 9.98 -4.71 11.44
N MET A 208 8.79 -4.14 11.23
CA MET A 208 8.51 -3.33 10.04
C MET A 208 8.51 -1.84 10.41
N VAL A 209 9.44 -1.09 9.83
CA VAL A 209 9.38 0.37 9.82
C VAL A 209 8.72 0.79 8.51
N TYR A 210 7.73 1.66 8.58
CA TYR A 210 7.07 2.20 7.39
C TYR A 210 7.15 3.71 7.37
N ALA A 211 7.24 4.28 6.17
CA ALA A 211 7.24 5.72 5.99
C ALA A 211 6.00 6.32 6.64
N ASP A 212 6.13 7.54 7.16
CA ASP A 212 4.98 8.33 7.59
C ASP A 212 4.12 8.58 6.36
N SER A 213 3.12 7.70 6.15
CA SER A 213 2.40 7.60 4.90
C SER A 213 1.87 8.96 4.46
N TYR A 214 2.32 9.44 3.31
CA TYR A 214 1.80 10.66 2.74
C TYR A 214 0.40 10.36 2.21
N ARG A 215 -0.61 10.81 2.96
CA ARG A 215 -2.01 10.72 2.56
C ARG A 215 -2.35 11.97 1.76
N VAL A 216 -2.73 11.79 0.50
CA VAL A 216 -3.19 12.87 -0.37
C VAL A 216 -4.55 12.54 -0.95
N ILE A 217 -5.40 13.55 -1.09
CA ILE A 217 -6.60 13.49 -1.92
C ILE A 217 -6.34 14.39 -3.13
N ARG A 218 -6.38 13.81 -4.33
CA ARG A 218 -6.15 14.53 -5.60
C ARG A 218 -7.21 14.20 -6.64
N GLU A 219 -7.17 14.93 -7.75
CA GLU A 219 -7.92 14.65 -8.97
C GLU A 219 -7.65 13.25 -9.48
N LEU A 220 -8.66 12.62 -10.08
CA LEU A 220 -8.51 11.35 -10.78
C LEU A 220 -7.82 11.60 -12.14
N TYR A 221 -6.81 10.81 -12.47
CA TYR A 221 -6.18 10.79 -13.80
C TYR A 221 -6.61 9.55 -14.59
N SER A 222 -6.52 9.61 -15.92
CA SER A 222 -6.97 8.50 -16.80
C SER A 222 -6.25 7.17 -16.50
N GLU A 223 -5.00 7.26 -16.03
CA GLU A 223 -4.18 6.14 -15.58
C GLU A 223 -4.72 5.44 -14.34
N ASP A 224 -5.48 6.14 -13.49
CA ASP A 224 -6.07 5.60 -12.26
C ASP A 224 -7.39 4.85 -12.52
N ILE A 225 -8.05 5.09 -13.65
CA ILE A 225 -9.40 4.56 -13.95
C ILE A 225 -9.46 3.03 -13.86
N PRO A 226 -8.48 2.25 -14.38
CA PRO A 226 -8.48 0.80 -14.24
C PRO A 226 -8.43 0.34 -12.78
N GLU A 227 -7.64 0.98 -11.92
CA GLU A 227 -7.59 0.65 -10.50
C GLU A 227 -8.90 1.01 -9.79
N LEU A 228 -9.46 2.19 -10.09
CA LEU A 228 -10.74 2.65 -9.58
C LEU A 228 -11.88 1.67 -9.96
N LEU A 229 -11.95 1.23 -11.22
CA LEU A 229 -12.91 0.23 -11.68
C LEU A 229 -12.73 -1.11 -10.96
N GLY A 230 -11.48 -1.54 -10.74
CA GLY A 230 -11.17 -2.73 -9.96
C GLY A 230 -11.67 -2.64 -8.51
N MET A 231 -11.56 -1.46 -7.90
CA MET A 231 -12.07 -1.17 -6.56
C MET A 231 -13.61 -1.17 -6.51
N ILE A 232 -14.24 -0.44 -7.42
CA ILE A 232 -15.71 -0.33 -7.52
C ILE A 232 -16.32 -1.70 -7.81
N GLY A 233 -15.78 -2.45 -8.77
CA GLY A 233 -16.30 -3.77 -9.17
C GLY A 233 -16.35 -4.78 -8.03
N ARG A 234 -15.35 -4.78 -7.13
CA ARG A 234 -15.37 -5.60 -5.91
C ARG A 234 -16.49 -5.21 -4.94
N SER A 235 -16.84 -3.93 -4.89
CA SER A 235 -17.91 -3.38 -4.06
C SER A 235 -19.31 -3.61 -4.66
N VAL A 236 -19.45 -3.49 -5.99
CA VAL A 236 -20.68 -3.77 -6.74
C VAL A 236 -21.13 -5.22 -6.54
N ARG A 237 -20.21 -6.20 -6.58
CA ARG A 237 -20.52 -7.62 -6.30
C ARG A 237 -21.16 -7.86 -4.93
N ARG A 238 -20.98 -6.94 -3.99
CA ARG A 238 -21.54 -7.00 -2.64
C ARG A 238 -22.75 -6.05 -2.46
N SER A 239 -23.28 -5.51 -3.57
CA SER A 239 -24.45 -4.61 -3.66
C SER A 239 -24.29 -3.25 -2.97
N PHE A 240 -23.06 -2.75 -2.87
CA PHE A 240 -22.76 -1.46 -2.22
C PHE A 240 -22.82 -0.28 -3.20
N LEU A 241 -22.31 -0.45 -4.42
CA LEU A 241 -22.20 0.60 -5.43
C LEU A 241 -22.96 0.24 -6.70
N VAL A 242 -23.29 1.27 -7.49
CA VAL A 242 -23.80 1.11 -8.86
C VAL A 242 -22.62 0.77 -9.77
N PRO A 243 -22.77 -0.17 -10.74
CA PRO A 243 -21.75 -0.44 -11.75
C PRO A 243 -21.37 0.84 -12.50
N ARG A 244 -20.10 0.91 -12.92
CA ARG A 244 -19.59 1.96 -13.80
C ARG A 244 -18.71 1.34 -14.87
N ASN A 245 -18.70 1.91 -16.06
CA ASN A 245 -17.72 1.57 -17.10
C ASN A 245 -16.62 2.64 -17.21
N TYR A 246 -15.65 2.41 -18.09
CA TYR A 246 -14.49 3.29 -18.24
C TYR A 246 -14.92 4.65 -18.80
N GLU A 247 -15.75 4.62 -19.84
CA GLU A 247 -16.23 5.77 -20.60
C GLU A 247 -17.04 6.73 -19.71
N GLU A 248 -17.91 6.20 -18.85
CA GLU A 248 -18.71 6.98 -17.88
C GLU A 248 -17.83 7.74 -16.87
N ILE A 249 -16.72 7.12 -16.43
CA ILE A 249 -15.78 7.76 -15.51
C ILE A 249 -14.94 8.79 -16.25
N GLU A 250 -14.48 8.46 -17.45
CA GLU A 250 -13.65 9.34 -18.27
C GLU A 250 -14.40 10.62 -18.66
N GLU A 251 -15.66 10.52 -19.10
CA GLU A 251 -16.50 11.67 -19.44
C GLU A 251 -16.70 12.64 -18.27
N ARG A 252 -16.65 12.14 -17.04
CA ARG A 252 -16.87 12.90 -15.80
C ARG A 252 -15.63 12.94 -14.92
N ILE A 253 -14.43 12.75 -15.48
CA ILE A 253 -13.21 12.55 -14.71
C ILE A 253 -12.95 13.70 -13.70
N GLY A 254 -13.34 14.92 -14.06
CA GLY A 254 -13.21 16.11 -13.21
C GLY A 254 -14.05 16.07 -11.92
N ASP A 255 -15.11 15.27 -11.88
CA ASP A 255 -15.96 15.08 -10.70
C ASP A 255 -15.27 14.22 -9.63
N TYR A 256 -14.30 13.40 -10.04
CA TYR A 256 -13.72 12.37 -9.19
C TYR A 256 -12.49 12.87 -8.43
N ARG A 257 -12.37 12.37 -7.20
CA ARG A 257 -11.18 12.47 -6.36
C ARG A 257 -10.79 11.10 -5.87
N VAL A 258 -9.49 10.86 -5.80
CA VAL A 258 -8.89 9.64 -5.25
C VAL A 258 -8.05 9.97 -4.04
N MET A 259 -8.16 9.13 -3.02
CA MET A 259 -7.24 9.15 -1.89
C MET A 259 -6.11 8.17 -2.17
N LEU A 260 -4.88 8.66 -2.09
CA LEU A 260 -3.68 7.86 -2.20
C LEU A 260 -2.99 7.73 -0.85
N ILE A 261 -2.43 6.54 -0.64
CA ILE A 261 -1.49 6.23 0.43
C ILE A 261 -0.31 5.54 -0.22
N ASP A 262 0.87 6.17 -0.14
CA ASP A 262 2.10 5.69 -0.75
C ASP A 262 1.88 5.33 -2.24
N ASP A 263 1.29 6.28 -2.98
CA ASP A 263 0.91 6.17 -4.40
C ASP A 263 -0.13 5.10 -4.77
N ASN A 264 -0.73 4.45 -3.78
CA ASN A 264 -1.81 3.48 -4.02
C ASN A 264 -3.16 4.14 -3.83
N VAL A 265 -4.06 4.00 -4.81
CA VAL A 265 -5.44 4.46 -4.67
C VAL A 265 -6.15 3.60 -3.61
N VAL A 266 -6.48 4.17 -2.45
CA VAL A 266 -7.14 3.45 -1.34
C VAL A 266 -8.60 3.82 -1.18
N GLY A 267 -9.04 4.92 -1.77
CA GLY A 267 -10.44 5.35 -1.75
C GLY A 267 -10.74 6.35 -2.85
N CYS A 268 -12.02 6.61 -3.06
CA CYS A 268 -12.51 7.55 -4.06
C CYS A 268 -13.84 8.17 -3.63
N VAL A 269 -14.15 9.31 -4.23
CA VAL A 269 -15.43 10.01 -4.15
C VAL A 269 -15.64 10.79 -5.44
N ALA A 270 -16.89 10.99 -5.83
CA ALA A 270 -17.27 11.87 -6.93
C ALA A 270 -18.26 12.92 -6.45
N LEU A 271 -18.19 14.12 -7.01
CA LEU A 271 -19.17 15.18 -6.79
C LEU A 271 -19.88 15.50 -8.12
N HIS A 272 -21.09 14.96 -8.32
CA HIS A 272 -21.88 15.22 -9.54
C HIS A 272 -22.79 16.43 -9.35
N GLU A 273 -22.67 17.44 -10.20
CA GLU A 273 -23.47 18.67 -10.10
C GLU A 273 -24.81 18.56 -10.83
N TYR A 274 -25.82 19.22 -10.25
CA TYR A 274 -27.15 19.44 -10.83
C TYR A 274 -27.43 20.95 -10.79
N PRO A 275 -26.93 21.73 -11.78
CA PRO A 275 -27.00 23.19 -11.74
C PRO A 275 -28.43 23.73 -11.69
N GLU A 276 -29.36 23.09 -12.40
CA GLU A 276 -30.78 23.48 -12.44
C GLU A 276 -31.49 23.31 -11.09
N ASP A 277 -31.04 22.36 -10.27
CA ASP A 277 -31.58 22.05 -8.94
C ASP A 277 -30.75 22.67 -7.80
N HIS A 278 -29.74 23.47 -8.14
CA HIS A 278 -28.78 24.10 -7.23
C HIS A 278 -28.21 23.11 -6.19
N CYS A 279 -27.82 21.91 -6.64
CA CYS A 279 -27.28 20.91 -5.74
C CYS A 279 -26.20 20.02 -6.38
N ALA A 280 -25.53 19.22 -5.55
CA ALA A 280 -24.58 18.22 -5.99
C ALA A 280 -24.72 16.92 -5.21
N GLU A 281 -24.43 15.79 -5.86
CA GLU A 281 -24.44 14.46 -5.28
C GLU A 281 -23.02 14.03 -4.89
N ILE A 282 -22.84 13.63 -3.62
CA ILE A 282 -21.70 12.79 -3.23
C ILE A 282 -21.98 11.39 -3.74
N ALA A 283 -21.33 11.05 -4.85
CA ALA A 283 -21.41 9.77 -5.51
C ALA A 283 -20.11 8.99 -5.36
N CYS A 284 -20.16 7.70 -5.67
CA CYS A 284 -18.97 6.84 -5.73
C CYS A 284 -18.10 6.80 -4.48
N LEU A 285 -18.62 7.15 -3.30
CA LEU A 285 -17.85 7.09 -2.06
C LEU A 285 -17.45 5.64 -1.76
N TYR A 286 -16.14 5.37 -1.72
CA TYR A 286 -15.61 4.05 -1.45
C TYR A 286 -14.24 4.14 -0.79
N VAL A 287 -13.98 3.24 0.16
CA VAL A 287 -12.67 3.01 0.77
C VAL A 287 -12.40 1.50 0.71
N LYS A 288 -11.18 1.10 0.36
CA LYS A 288 -10.77 -0.33 0.39
C LYS A 288 -10.98 -0.87 1.81
N GLN A 289 -11.50 -2.10 1.91
CA GLN A 289 -11.82 -2.73 3.21
C GLN A 289 -10.61 -2.77 4.18
N SER A 290 -9.40 -2.98 3.67
CA SER A 290 -8.16 -2.95 4.46
C SER A 290 -7.80 -1.57 5.05
N HIS A 291 -8.53 -0.53 4.67
CA HIS A 291 -8.31 0.86 5.03
C HIS A 291 -9.55 1.49 5.70
N GLU A 292 -10.60 0.71 5.98
CA GLU A 292 -11.78 1.16 6.73
C GLU A 292 -11.44 1.42 8.21
N GLY A 293 -12.31 2.17 8.91
CA GLY A 293 -12.13 2.51 10.32
C GLY A 293 -11.10 3.61 10.61
N ARG A 294 -10.36 4.08 9.60
CA ARG A 294 -9.27 5.06 9.77
C ARG A 294 -9.65 6.53 9.56
N GLY A 295 -10.94 6.81 9.32
CA GLY A 295 -11.42 8.16 9.04
C GLY A 295 -11.48 8.54 7.55
N TYR A 296 -10.89 7.74 6.65
CA TYR A 296 -10.75 8.09 5.23
C TYR A 296 -12.04 8.40 4.48
N GLY A 297 -13.14 7.72 4.81
CA GLY A 297 -14.44 8.03 4.23
C GLY A 297 -14.92 9.43 4.58
N ALA A 298 -14.64 9.91 5.80
CA ALA A 298 -14.97 11.26 6.23
C ALA A 298 -14.08 12.29 5.51
N ASP A 299 -12.78 12.04 5.40
CA ASP A 299 -11.86 12.92 4.68
C ASP A 299 -12.27 13.10 3.21
N LEU A 300 -12.67 12.01 2.54
CA LEU A 300 -13.17 12.05 1.16
C LEU A 300 -14.45 12.87 1.04
N VAL A 301 -15.41 12.68 1.94
CA VAL A 301 -16.65 13.47 1.96
C VAL A 301 -16.35 14.94 2.20
N LEU A 302 -15.54 15.28 3.19
CA LEU A 302 -15.14 16.66 3.48
C LEU A 302 -14.47 17.33 2.26
N HIS A 303 -13.60 16.62 1.56
CA HIS A 303 -12.98 17.13 0.34
C HIS A 303 -14.01 17.39 -0.78
N ALA A 304 -15.01 16.51 -0.94
CA ALA A 304 -16.10 16.74 -1.88
C ALA A 304 -17.00 17.92 -1.47
N GLU A 305 -17.25 18.11 -0.16
CA GLU A 305 -17.96 19.27 0.37
C GLU A 305 -17.19 20.57 0.10
N GLU A 306 -15.87 20.59 0.29
CA GLU A 306 -15.03 21.74 -0.06
C GLU A 306 -15.11 22.08 -1.56
N MET A 307 -15.17 21.07 -2.44
CA MET A 307 -15.39 21.27 -3.86
C MET A 307 -16.76 21.92 -4.11
N ALA A 308 -17.83 21.43 -3.47
CA ALA A 308 -19.18 22.00 -3.58
C ALA A 308 -19.22 23.47 -3.11
N VAL A 309 -18.58 23.78 -1.99
CA VAL A 309 -18.47 25.15 -1.45
C VAL A 309 -17.70 26.06 -2.42
N LYS A 310 -16.58 25.60 -2.98
CA LYS A 310 -15.81 26.36 -3.99
C LYS A 310 -16.63 26.63 -5.26
N LYS A 311 -17.51 25.70 -5.64
CA LYS A 311 -18.46 25.84 -6.76
C LYS A 311 -19.75 26.58 -6.38
N GLN A 312 -19.85 27.09 -5.15
CA GLN A 312 -21.02 27.82 -4.64
C GLN A 312 -22.33 27.01 -4.69
N VAL A 313 -22.23 25.69 -4.53
CA VAL A 313 -23.40 24.81 -4.50
C VAL A 313 -24.01 24.83 -3.08
N PRO A 314 -25.25 25.31 -2.90
CA PRO A 314 -25.84 25.54 -1.57
C PRO A 314 -26.36 24.26 -0.91
N ARG A 315 -26.42 23.15 -1.65
CA ARG A 315 -27.00 21.88 -1.18
C ARG A 315 -26.21 20.68 -1.70
N VAL A 316 -25.78 19.81 -0.80
CA VAL A 316 -25.14 18.55 -1.14
C VAL A 316 -25.99 17.40 -0.62
N PHE A 317 -26.16 16.35 -1.44
CA PHE A 317 -26.91 15.17 -1.08
C PHE A 317 -26.13 13.88 -1.31
N ALA A 318 -26.52 12.80 -0.63
CA ALA A 318 -25.96 11.47 -0.82
C ALA A 318 -27.06 10.42 -0.75
N LEU A 319 -26.91 9.35 -1.54
CA LEU A 319 -27.78 8.18 -1.48
C LEU A 319 -27.03 6.99 -0.89
N THR A 320 -27.58 6.37 0.14
CA THR A 320 -26.95 5.20 0.77
C THR A 320 -27.97 4.18 1.25
N ASN A 321 -27.61 2.90 1.17
CA ASN A 321 -28.37 1.78 1.72
C ASN A 321 -27.68 1.12 2.93
N ARG A 322 -26.46 1.55 3.29
CA ARG A 322 -25.66 0.93 4.36
C ARG A 322 -24.82 1.90 5.20
N ALA A 323 -24.67 3.14 4.77
CA ALA A 323 -23.87 4.15 5.46
C ALA A 323 -24.74 5.26 6.07
N ALA A 324 -25.98 4.92 6.48
CA ALA A 324 -26.93 5.88 7.05
C ALA A 324 -26.34 6.55 8.31
N ASP A 325 -25.86 5.76 9.26
CA ASP A 325 -25.25 6.25 10.50
C ASP A 325 -23.97 7.07 10.22
N PHE A 326 -23.21 6.70 9.19
CA PHE A 326 -22.04 7.48 8.78
C PHE A 326 -22.42 8.89 8.29
N PHE A 327 -23.42 9.02 7.41
CA PHE A 327 -23.85 10.33 6.92
C PHE A 327 -24.56 11.14 8.00
N ARG A 328 -25.39 10.49 8.83
CA ARG A 328 -26.15 11.13 9.90
C ARG A 328 -25.25 11.58 11.06
N ASP A 329 -24.58 10.62 11.69
CA ASP A 329 -23.93 10.83 12.98
C ASP A 329 -22.51 11.38 12.82
N ARG A 330 -21.83 11.03 11.72
CA ARG A 330 -20.42 11.40 11.50
C ARG A 330 -20.25 12.64 10.62
N MET A 331 -21.06 12.76 9.56
CA MET A 331 -20.94 13.84 8.58
C MET A 331 -21.95 14.98 8.79
N GLY A 332 -22.96 14.76 9.63
CA GLY A 332 -23.97 15.76 9.99
C GLY A 332 -25.01 16.01 8.89
N TYR A 333 -25.32 15.02 8.06
CA TYR A 333 -26.39 15.11 7.08
C TYR A 333 -27.74 14.78 7.72
N THR A 334 -28.80 15.36 7.17
CA THR A 334 -30.18 15.08 7.59
C THR A 334 -30.84 14.14 6.60
N GLU A 335 -31.55 13.12 7.10
CA GLU A 335 -32.32 12.23 6.24
C GLU A 335 -33.57 12.95 5.69
N VAL A 336 -33.80 12.82 4.38
CA VAL A 336 -34.92 13.44 3.67
C VAL A 336 -35.61 12.43 2.75
N GLY A 337 -36.80 12.77 2.28
CA GLY A 337 -37.53 11.94 1.30
C GLY A 337 -36.93 12.04 -0.11
N ALA A 338 -37.10 10.99 -0.92
CA ALA A 338 -36.66 10.96 -2.33
C ALA A 338 -37.26 12.08 -3.21
N ALA A 339 -38.32 12.74 -2.74
CA ALA A 339 -38.91 13.92 -3.36
C ALA A 339 -37.99 15.14 -3.39
N SER A 340 -36.91 15.16 -2.60
CA SER A 340 -35.87 16.20 -2.60
C SER A 340 -34.88 16.09 -3.78
N LEU A 341 -34.74 14.89 -4.35
CA LEU A 341 -33.77 14.62 -5.41
C LEU A 341 -34.13 15.35 -6.72
N PRO A 342 -33.13 15.75 -7.52
CA PRO A 342 -33.32 16.10 -8.93
C PRO A 342 -34.17 15.07 -9.67
N ALA A 343 -35.07 15.53 -10.56
CA ALA A 343 -36.04 14.66 -11.21
C ALA A 343 -35.37 13.52 -12.00
N SER A 344 -34.33 13.84 -12.77
CA SER A 344 -33.51 12.86 -13.51
C SER A 344 -32.86 11.84 -12.58
N ARG A 345 -32.33 12.29 -11.43
CA ARG A 345 -31.66 11.42 -10.48
C ARG A 345 -32.61 10.49 -9.73
N ARG A 346 -33.82 10.96 -9.45
CA ARG A 346 -34.91 10.18 -8.85
C ARG A 346 -35.36 9.03 -9.76
N GLN A 347 -35.55 9.32 -11.06
CA GLN A 347 -35.87 8.29 -12.06
C GLN A 347 -34.80 7.19 -12.11
N LEU A 348 -33.51 7.56 -12.04
CA LEU A 348 -32.40 6.60 -11.99
C LEU A 348 -32.43 5.76 -10.70
N LEU A 349 -32.77 6.35 -9.55
CA LEU A 349 -32.92 5.59 -8.30
C LEU A 349 -34.05 4.56 -8.41
N GLU A 350 -35.22 4.97 -8.92
CA GLU A 350 -36.39 4.10 -9.12
C GLU A 350 -36.08 2.95 -10.08
N ALA A 351 -35.48 3.26 -11.24
CA ALA A 351 -35.07 2.28 -12.24
C ALA A 351 -34.04 1.28 -11.70
N SER A 352 -33.19 1.70 -10.74
CA SER A 352 -32.19 0.81 -10.14
C SER A 352 -32.78 -0.25 -9.20
N GLY A 353 -34.03 -0.07 -8.73
CA GLY A 353 -34.66 -0.93 -7.72
C GLY A 353 -34.01 -0.88 -6.33
N ARG A 354 -33.02 0.00 -6.12
CA ARG A 354 -32.32 0.14 -4.84
C ARG A 354 -33.18 0.91 -3.83
N LYS A 355 -33.28 0.37 -2.62
CA LYS A 355 -33.90 1.06 -1.47
C LYS A 355 -32.87 1.92 -0.73
N SER A 356 -32.32 2.92 -1.40
CA SER A 356 -31.40 3.87 -0.76
C SER A 356 -32.16 4.97 -0.03
N LEU A 357 -31.70 5.33 1.17
CA LEU A 357 -32.10 6.53 1.89
C LEU A 357 -31.38 7.75 1.30
N VAL A 358 -32.01 8.92 1.41
CA VAL A 358 -31.47 10.19 0.92
C VAL A 358 -31.07 11.04 2.12
N PHE A 359 -29.86 11.58 2.07
CA PHE A 359 -29.28 12.45 3.09
C PHE A 359 -28.87 13.77 2.45
N GLU A 360 -29.16 14.89 3.10
CA GLU A 360 -28.85 16.23 2.62
C GLU A 360 -28.14 17.10 3.66
N LYS A 361 -27.30 18.02 3.19
CA LYS A 361 -26.62 19.05 3.97
C LYS A 361 -26.63 20.36 3.18
N HIS A 362 -26.87 21.46 3.89
CA HIS A 362 -26.96 22.80 3.30
C HIS A 362 -25.74 23.64 3.67
N TYR A 363 -25.29 24.45 2.72
CA TYR A 363 -24.24 25.44 2.91
C TYR A 363 -24.82 26.83 2.75
N PRO A 364 -24.46 27.78 3.62
CA PRO A 364 -24.86 29.17 3.43
C PRO A 364 -24.32 29.68 2.09
N ALA A 365 -25.15 30.40 1.35
CA ALA A 365 -24.64 31.20 0.24
C ALA A 365 -23.67 32.23 0.86
N ASN A 366 -22.41 32.22 0.44
CA ASN A 366 -21.46 33.25 0.86
C ASN A 366 -22.04 34.62 0.47
N CYS A 367 -22.34 35.47 1.47
CA CYS A 367 -22.76 36.86 1.27
C CYS A 367 -21.67 37.69 0.59
#